data_AF-A0A9D7M7U0-F1
#
_entry.id   AF-A0A9D7M7U0-F1
#
_cell.length_a   1.000
_cell.length_b   1.000
_cell.length_c   1.000
_cell.angle_alpha   90.00
_cell.angle_beta   90.00
_cell.angle_gamma   90.00
#
_symmetry.space_group_name_H-M   'P 1'
#
loop_
_entity.id
_entity.type
_entity.pdbx_description
1 polymer ?
#
loop_
_entity_poly.entity_id
_entity_poly.type
_entity_poly.pdbx_seq_one_letter_code
_entity_poly.pdbx_strand_id
1 'polypeptide(L)'
;MKLFRISFLIIVFSILACGVEAQNRGNVWCFGDSAGLNFNTPGNIPTPFKANHLSKGSCVSICDVNYNLLFYAYTQSGLIGPTTVVIDSSFNIMSNGTNIIGEGWYNESVIIPNPIDPKLFYLISNGITGKFRWVYITQ
;
A
#
# COMPACT_ATOMS: atom_id res chain seq x y z
N MET A 1 7.60 -38.52 -29.53
CA MET A 1 6.90 -37.24 -29.84
C MET A 1 5.51 -37.13 -29.20
N LYS A 2 4.63 -38.15 -29.27
CA LYS A 2 3.27 -38.08 -28.69
C LYS A 2 3.24 -37.93 -27.15
N LEU A 3 4.11 -38.66 -26.44
CA LEU A 3 4.23 -38.58 -24.97
C LEU A 3 4.71 -37.20 -24.48
N PHE A 4 5.61 -36.56 -25.21
CA PHE A 4 6.11 -35.22 -24.90
C PHE A 4 5.01 -34.15 -25.02
N ARG A 5 4.15 -34.27 -26.05
CA ARG A 5 2.99 -33.39 -26.23
C ARG A 5 1.96 -33.51 -25.09
N ILE A 6 1.71 -34.73 -24.62
CA ILE A 6 0.76 -34.98 -23.53
C ILE A 6 1.32 -34.42 -22.21
N SER A 7 2.60 -34.66 -21.91
CA SER A 7 3.24 -34.11 -20.72
C SER A 7 3.24 -32.58 -20.69
N PHE A 8 3.51 -31.93 -21.83
CA PHE A 8 3.44 -30.47 -21.96
C PHE A 8 2.02 -29.93 -21.68
N LEU A 9 0.98 -30.56 -22.23
CA LEU A 9 -0.40 -30.16 -22.01
C LEU A 9 -0.84 -30.30 -20.55
N ILE A 10 -0.38 -31.36 -19.86
CA ILE A 10 -0.65 -31.56 -18.44
C ILE A 10 -0.01 -30.45 -17.61
N ILE A 11 1.25 -30.09 -17.89
CA ILE A 11 1.94 -29.00 -17.18
C ILE A 11 1.20 -27.67 -17.38
N VAL A 12 0.79 -27.34 -18.61
CA VAL A 12 0.03 -26.12 -18.89
C VAL A 12 -1.32 -26.12 -18.18
N PHE A 13 -2.03 -27.25 -18.17
CA PHE A 13 -3.32 -27.37 -17.48
C PHE A 13 -3.18 -27.25 -15.95
N SER A 14 -2.13 -27.84 -15.37
CA SER A 14 -1.83 -27.69 -13.93
C SER A 14 -1.49 -26.26 -13.54
N ILE A 15 -0.78 -25.52 -14.39
CA ILE A 15 -0.47 -24.09 -14.14
C ILE A 15 -1.74 -23.24 -14.21
N LEU A 16 -2.64 -23.52 -15.16
CA LEU A 16 -3.92 -22.78 -15.29
C LEU A 16 -4.92 -23.10 -14.17
N ALA A 17 -4.86 -24.30 -13.60
CA ALA A 17 -5.72 -24.72 -12.48
C ALA A 17 -5.33 -24.05 -11.15
N CYS A 18 -4.06 -23.69 -10.97
CA CYS A 18 -3.60 -22.81 -9.91
C CYS A 18 -3.91 -21.37 -10.32
N GLY A 19 -5.11 -20.88 -9.99
CA GLY A 19 -5.50 -19.49 -10.28
C GLY A 19 -4.38 -18.51 -9.91
N VAL A 20 -4.00 -17.65 -10.86
CA VAL A 20 -2.98 -16.64 -10.64
C VAL A 20 -3.66 -15.41 -10.04
N GLU A 21 -3.51 -15.22 -8.74
CA GLU A 21 -3.90 -13.98 -8.07
C GLU A 21 -2.88 -12.89 -8.45
N ALA A 22 -3.30 -11.85 -9.17
CA ALA A 22 -2.48 -10.65 -9.30
C ALA A 22 -2.28 -10.04 -7.91
N GLN A 23 -1.08 -9.54 -7.60
CA GLN A 23 -0.67 -9.11 -6.26
C GLN A 23 -1.54 -7.93 -5.77
N ASN A 24 -2.68 -8.23 -5.17
CA ASN A 24 -3.72 -7.26 -4.86
C ASN A 24 -3.45 -6.56 -3.53
N ARG A 25 -2.30 -5.88 -3.47
CA ARG A 25 -1.83 -5.12 -2.31
C ARG A 25 -2.45 -3.73 -2.18
N GLY A 26 -3.35 -3.37 -3.11
CA GLY A 26 -4.03 -2.07 -3.17
C GLY A 26 -5.50 -2.12 -2.78
N ASN A 27 -5.95 -3.17 -2.09
CA ASN A 27 -7.37 -3.45 -1.85
C ASN A 27 -7.92 -2.89 -0.53
N VAL A 28 -7.07 -2.27 0.30
CA VAL A 28 -7.47 -1.64 1.56
C VAL A 28 -7.04 -0.19 1.53
N TRP A 29 -8.00 0.74 1.55
CA TRP A 29 -7.78 2.17 1.41
C TRP A 29 -7.99 2.86 2.75
N CYS A 30 -7.09 3.78 3.10
CA CYS A 30 -7.21 4.66 4.27
C CYS A 30 -7.17 6.11 3.79
N PHE A 31 -8.13 6.94 4.19
CA PHE A 31 -8.26 8.31 3.69
C PHE A 31 -8.85 9.28 4.71
N GLY A 32 -8.44 10.55 4.59
CA GLY A 32 -9.09 11.71 5.22
C GLY A 32 -9.17 11.65 6.75
N ASP A 33 -10.38 11.89 7.26
CA ASP A 33 -10.69 11.80 8.68
C ASP A 33 -11.29 10.45 9.01
N SER A 34 -10.45 9.59 9.59
CA SER A 34 -10.85 8.33 10.20
C SER A 34 -11.59 7.36 9.28
N ALA A 35 -11.44 7.49 7.97
CA ALA A 35 -12.20 6.71 7.00
C ALA A 35 -11.32 5.66 6.29
N GLY A 36 -11.88 4.48 6.09
CA GLY A 36 -11.24 3.40 5.36
C GLY A 36 -12.24 2.52 4.62
N LEU A 37 -11.80 1.90 3.53
CA LEU A 37 -12.57 0.98 2.71
C LEU A 37 -11.77 -0.28 2.42
N ASN A 38 -12.40 -1.44 2.61
CA ASN A 38 -11.85 -2.74 2.23
C ASN A 38 -12.64 -3.28 1.02
N PHE A 39 -11.95 -3.52 -0.08
CA PHE A 39 -12.50 -4.05 -1.32
C PHE A 39 -12.47 -5.58 -1.41
N ASN A 40 -11.88 -6.27 -0.43
CA ASN A 40 -11.78 -7.72 -0.38
C ASN A 40 -12.95 -8.37 0.38
N THR A 41 -14.17 -8.14 -0.11
CA THR A 41 -15.39 -8.60 0.55
C THR A 41 -16.20 -9.49 -0.39
N PRO A 42 -16.93 -10.49 0.15
CA PRO A 42 -17.81 -11.32 -0.66
C PRO A 42 -18.79 -10.46 -1.47
N GLY A 43 -18.86 -10.69 -2.78
CA GLY A 43 -19.77 -9.97 -3.68
C GLY A 43 -19.26 -8.61 -4.17
N ASN A 44 -17.98 -8.27 -3.98
CA ASN A 44 -17.37 -7.01 -4.45
C ASN A 44 -18.03 -5.74 -3.87
N ILE A 45 -18.55 -5.81 -2.64
CA ILE A 45 -19.21 -4.69 -1.97
C ILE A 45 -18.23 -4.06 -0.96
N PRO A 46 -17.64 -2.88 -1.23
CA PRO A 46 -16.63 -2.29 -0.34
C PRO A 46 -17.16 -2.14 1.09
N THR A 47 -16.43 -2.68 2.07
CA THR A 47 -16.81 -2.60 3.48
C THR A 47 -16.04 -1.46 4.16
N PRO A 48 -16.74 -0.49 4.78
CA PRO A 48 -16.09 0.60 5.48
C PRO A 48 -15.50 0.15 6.82
N PHE A 49 -14.39 0.77 7.22
CA PHE A 49 -13.80 0.64 8.55
C PHE A 49 -13.28 2.01 9.03
N LYS A 50 -13.00 2.11 10.33
CA LYS A 50 -12.47 3.33 10.93
C LYS A 50 -10.93 3.31 10.87
N ALA A 51 -10.33 4.21 10.09
CA ALA A 51 -8.91 4.51 10.21
C ALA A 51 -8.66 5.43 11.43
N ASN A 52 -7.45 5.51 11.95
CA ASN A 52 -7.16 6.30 13.16
C ASN A 52 -6.24 7.48 12.85
N HIS A 53 -6.70 8.41 12.03
CA HIS A 53 -5.97 9.64 11.71
C HIS A 53 -6.93 10.75 11.27
N LEU A 54 -6.51 11.99 11.47
CA LEU A 54 -7.20 13.18 10.98
C LEU A 54 -6.30 13.85 9.94
N SER A 55 -6.50 13.52 8.66
CA SER A 55 -5.77 14.12 7.54
C SER A 55 -6.70 14.94 6.64
N LYS A 56 -6.12 16.00 6.05
CA LYS A 56 -6.76 16.79 4.98
C LYS A 56 -5.92 16.83 3.70
N GLY A 57 -4.82 16.09 3.63
CA GLY A 57 -3.91 16.07 2.48
C GLY A 57 -3.88 14.72 1.77
N SER A 58 -2.77 14.45 1.08
CA SER A 58 -2.52 13.17 0.41
C SER A 58 -2.59 11.99 1.38
N CYS A 59 -2.97 10.82 0.84
CA CYS A 59 -2.98 9.55 1.56
C CYS A 59 -2.55 8.41 0.63
N VAL A 60 -1.95 7.37 1.21
CA VAL A 60 -1.56 6.14 0.51
C VAL A 60 -1.59 4.98 1.49
N SER A 61 -2.00 3.79 1.05
CA SER A 61 -2.08 2.60 1.91
C SER A 61 -1.63 1.36 1.17
N ILE A 62 -1.23 0.33 1.91
CA ILE A 62 -0.85 -0.96 1.35
C ILE A 62 -1.32 -2.10 2.26
N CYS A 63 -1.79 -3.19 1.65
CA CYS A 63 -2.18 -4.41 2.35
C CYS A 63 -1.29 -5.61 1.95
N ASP A 64 -1.32 -6.67 2.76
CA ASP A 64 -0.68 -7.92 2.44
C ASP A 64 -1.48 -8.72 1.39
N VAL A 65 -0.97 -9.91 1.05
CA VAL A 65 -1.61 -10.84 0.11
C VAL A 65 -2.93 -11.43 0.62
N ASN A 66 -3.18 -11.32 1.93
CA ASN A 66 -4.41 -11.75 2.58
C ASN A 66 -5.35 -10.56 2.83
N TYR A 67 -5.06 -9.40 2.24
CA TYR A 67 -5.86 -8.17 2.35
C TYR A 67 -5.93 -7.59 3.76
N ASN A 68 -4.96 -7.90 4.61
CA ASN A 68 -4.79 -7.21 5.88
C ASN A 68 -4.01 -5.91 5.64
N LEU A 69 -4.51 -4.79 6.17
CA LEU A 69 -3.76 -3.53 6.18
C LEU A 69 -2.37 -3.77 6.80
N LEU A 70 -1.33 -3.32 6.13
CA LEU A 70 0.03 -3.34 6.68
C LEU A 70 0.32 -2.01 7.36
N PHE A 71 0.24 -0.95 6.57
CA PHE A 71 0.41 0.43 7.00
C PHE A 71 -0.18 1.38 5.96
N TYR A 72 -0.31 2.64 6.36
CA TYR A 72 -0.74 3.73 5.51
C TYR A 72 0.02 5.00 5.89
N ALA A 73 0.08 5.95 4.97
CA ALA A 73 0.66 7.26 5.21
C ALA A 73 -0.33 8.35 4.82
N TYR A 74 -0.24 9.47 5.52
CA TYR A 74 -1.06 10.64 5.24
C TYR A 74 -0.25 11.93 5.43
N THR A 75 -0.67 12.97 4.73
CA THR A 75 -0.05 14.30 4.76
C THR A 75 -1.00 15.31 5.41
N GLN A 76 -0.50 16.12 6.35
CA GLN A 76 -1.31 17.18 6.96
C GLN A 76 -1.21 18.49 6.16
N SER A 77 -2.19 18.76 5.30
CA SER A 77 -2.27 20.03 4.59
C SER A 77 -2.39 21.23 5.54
N GLY A 78 -1.74 22.35 5.20
CA GLY A 78 -1.79 23.61 5.94
C GLY A 78 -0.81 23.72 7.11
N LEU A 79 0.04 22.72 7.33
CA LEU A 79 1.18 22.83 8.25
C LEU A 79 2.47 23.16 7.50
N ILE A 80 3.41 23.78 8.21
CA ILE A 80 4.73 24.14 7.69
C ILE A 80 5.72 23.00 7.96
N GLY A 81 6.49 22.61 6.94
CA GLY A 81 7.54 21.61 7.04
C GLY A 81 7.12 20.23 6.54
N PRO A 82 7.83 19.15 6.94
CA PRO A 82 7.50 17.79 6.54
C PRO A 82 6.30 17.28 7.35
N THR A 83 5.16 17.10 6.69
CA THR A 83 3.87 16.78 7.35
C THR A 83 3.38 15.36 7.10
N THR A 84 4.12 14.55 6.33
CA THR A 84 3.74 13.18 6.06
C THR A 84 4.10 12.28 7.24
N VAL A 85 3.13 11.48 7.68
CA VAL A 85 3.24 10.51 8.77
C VAL A 85 2.83 9.12 8.26
N VAL A 86 3.55 8.08 8.70
CA VAL A 86 3.28 6.68 8.40
C VAL A 86 2.79 5.97 9.66
N ILE A 87 1.67 5.28 9.53
CA ILE A 87 0.95 4.60 10.61
C ILE A 87 0.81 3.11 10.27
N ASP A 88 1.13 2.24 11.22
CA ASP A 88 0.92 0.79 11.09
C ASP A 88 -0.56 0.38 11.22
N SER A 89 -0.85 -0.90 10.99
CA SER A 89 -2.19 -1.46 11.12
C SER A 89 -2.73 -1.48 12.56
N SER A 90 -1.86 -1.34 13.56
CA SER A 90 -2.21 -1.17 14.98
C SER A 90 -2.42 0.29 15.36
N PHE A 91 -2.43 1.19 14.38
CA PHE A 91 -2.62 2.63 14.51
C PHE A 91 -1.51 3.37 15.28
N ASN A 92 -0.28 2.86 15.25
CA ASN A 92 0.88 3.51 15.82
C ASN A 92 1.78 4.10 14.74
N ILE A 93 2.52 5.17 15.07
CA ILE A 93 3.52 5.74 14.17
C ILE A 93 4.66 4.75 13.98
N MET A 94 5.01 4.45 12.73
CA MET A 94 6.11 3.54 12.40
C MET A 94 7.48 4.18 12.66
N SER A 95 8.49 3.35 12.90
CA SER A 95 9.88 3.83 12.96
C SER A 95 10.27 4.51 11.66
N ASN A 96 10.91 5.69 11.75
CA ASN A 96 11.18 6.59 10.61
C ASN A 96 9.94 7.04 9.82
N GLY A 97 8.74 6.85 10.37
CA GLY A 97 7.46 7.23 9.76
C GLY A 97 7.11 8.70 9.91
N THR A 98 8.05 9.58 10.24
CA THR A 98 7.85 11.03 10.40
C THR A 98 8.97 11.80 9.72
N ASN A 99 8.89 13.13 9.69
CA ASN A 99 9.89 13.99 9.03
C ASN A 99 10.04 13.65 7.53
N ILE A 100 8.92 13.26 6.92
CA ILE A 100 8.77 12.93 5.50
C ILE A 100 8.11 14.13 4.82
N ILE A 101 8.67 14.55 3.69
CA ILE A 101 8.16 15.70 2.95
C ILE A 101 6.79 15.38 2.39
N GLY A 102 5.86 16.29 2.59
CA GLY A 102 4.52 16.30 2.01
C GLY A 102 3.84 17.55 2.52
N GLU A 103 3.20 18.27 1.61
CA GLU A 103 2.64 19.61 1.86
C GLU A 103 1.12 19.63 1.62
N GLY A 104 0.54 18.49 1.24
CA GLY A 104 -0.90 18.32 1.02
C GLY A 104 -1.34 18.60 -0.41
N TRP A 105 -0.41 18.50 -1.37
CA TRP A 105 -0.65 18.56 -2.82
C TRP A 105 -1.17 17.23 -3.39
N TYR A 106 -1.29 17.16 -4.71
CA TYR A 106 -1.80 16.00 -5.45
C TYR A 106 -0.70 14.97 -5.75
N ASN A 107 -1.02 13.68 -5.59
CA ASN A 107 -0.13 12.57 -5.92
C ASN A 107 1.25 12.70 -5.25
N GLU A 108 1.27 13.02 -3.96
CA GLU A 108 2.52 13.30 -3.27
C GLU A 108 3.29 12.06 -2.87
N SER A 109 2.62 10.91 -2.77
CA SER A 109 3.21 9.72 -2.17
C SER A 109 2.82 8.43 -2.88
N VAL A 110 3.78 7.52 -3.03
CA VAL A 110 3.55 6.15 -3.50
C VAL A 110 4.33 5.16 -2.66
N ILE A 111 3.70 4.02 -2.34
CA ILE A 111 4.34 2.89 -1.67
C ILE A 111 4.73 1.87 -2.74
N ILE A 112 6.00 1.43 -2.71
CA ILE A 112 6.52 0.40 -3.60
C ILE A 112 7.09 -0.74 -2.76
N PRO A 113 6.60 -1.98 -2.89
CA PRO A 113 7.19 -3.13 -2.21
C PRO A 113 8.57 -3.44 -2.81
N ASN A 114 9.52 -3.83 -1.97
CA ASN A 114 10.80 -4.33 -2.45
C ASN A 114 10.60 -5.69 -3.16
N PRO A 115 11.19 -5.89 -4.35
CA PRO A 115 10.99 -7.11 -5.13
C PRO A 115 11.72 -8.35 -4.57
N ILE A 116 12.69 -8.16 -3.67
CA ILE A 116 13.52 -9.22 -3.08
C ILE A 116 13.09 -9.49 -1.63
N ASP A 117 12.98 -8.46 -0.80
CA ASP A 117 12.59 -8.57 0.60
C ASP A 117 11.12 -8.20 0.81
N PRO A 118 10.22 -9.16 1.10
CA PRO A 118 8.79 -8.89 1.26
C PRO A 118 8.46 -8.03 2.48
N LYS A 119 9.40 -7.81 3.41
CA LYS A 119 9.21 -6.96 4.61
C LYS A 119 9.65 -5.52 4.40
N LEU A 120 10.32 -5.22 3.29
CA LEU A 120 10.86 -3.90 3.00
C LEU A 120 9.99 -3.16 2.00
N PHE A 121 9.68 -1.91 2.31
CA PHE A 121 8.88 -1.03 1.46
C PHE A 121 9.58 0.32 1.29
N TYR A 122 9.37 0.90 0.11
CA TYR A 122 9.80 2.25 -0.22
C TYR A 122 8.59 3.16 -0.18
N LEU A 123 8.63 4.20 0.66
CA LEU A 123 7.75 5.35 0.52
C LEU A 123 8.51 6.43 -0.25
N ILE A 124 8.02 6.71 -1.44
CA ILE A 124 8.47 7.84 -2.23
C ILE A 124 7.52 8.98 -1.93
N SER A 125 8.07 10.13 -1.53
CA SER A 125 7.30 11.37 -1.49
C SER A 125 7.92 12.47 -2.34
N ASN A 126 7.08 13.37 -2.83
CA ASN A 126 7.50 14.58 -3.52
C ASN A 126 7.02 15.84 -2.77
N GLY A 127 7.65 16.96 -3.08
CA GLY A 127 7.25 18.28 -2.62
C GLY A 127 7.70 19.31 -3.65
N ILE A 128 7.06 20.48 -3.68
CA ILE A 128 7.36 21.52 -4.69
C ILE A 128 8.71 22.18 -4.38
N THR A 129 8.97 22.43 -3.10
CA THR A 129 10.13 23.19 -2.62
C THR A 129 11.13 22.35 -1.82
N GLY A 130 10.83 21.08 -1.55
CA GLY A 130 11.66 20.17 -0.75
C GLY A 130 12.57 19.26 -1.59
N LYS A 131 13.73 18.86 -1.05
CA LYS A 131 14.57 17.81 -1.66
C LYS A 131 13.85 16.46 -1.59
N PHE A 132 13.70 15.76 -2.71
CA PHE A 132 13.20 14.39 -2.75
C PHE A 132 13.87 13.51 -1.68
N ARG A 133 13.07 12.78 -0.90
CA ARG A 133 13.56 11.89 0.14
C ARG A 133 12.95 10.50 -0.02
N TRP A 134 13.80 9.49 0.05
CA TRP A 134 13.39 8.08 0.13
C TRP A 134 13.35 7.68 1.59
N VAL A 135 12.24 7.09 2.02
CA VAL A 135 12.10 6.57 3.37
C VAL A 135 11.89 5.07 3.26
N TYR A 136 12.75 4.33 3.96
CA TYR A 136 12.65 2.89 4.10
C TYR A 136 11.72 2.59 5.25
N ILE A 137 10.72 1.77 4.98
CA ILE A 137 9.72 1.37 5.96
C ILE A 137 9.75 -0.15 6.01
N THR A 138 9.96 -0.68 7.21
CA THR A 138 9.90 -2.12 7.47
C THR A 138 8.60 -2.42 8.19
N GLN A 139 7.93 -3.49 7.78
CA GLN A 139 6.79 -4.05 8.50
C GLN A 139 7.20 -4.62 9.86
#